data_AF-A0A6S6U6N5-F1
#
_entry.id   AF-A0A6S6U6N5-F1
#
_cell.length_a   1.000
_cell.length_b   1.000
_cell.length_c   1.000
_cell.angle_alpha   90.00
_cell.angle_beta   90.00
_cell.angle_gamma   90.00
#
_symmetry.space_group_name_H-M   'P 1'
#
loop_
_entity.id
_entity.type
_entity.pdbx_description
1 polymer ?
#
loop_
_entity_poly.entity_id
_entity_poly.type
_entity_poly.pdbx_seq_one_letter_code
_entity_poly.pdbx_strand_id
1 'polypeptide(L)'
;MRNAGFKNEKKLIFALNNAYYRNLNPNLQKLIAQSFQKYEGLIECHAQAGSNKSDLKIKIADESHTYSIKMGKGNSVHQEPLANFLSFLTQKYALDSTIKAHIQRFIWADGTLDGSGKIKNRISSKKFKKRNPKIIEEIQAYFNSIKKPLIQRFLIDGVKSNASAEYIYYGTVKKGLVCKSTDVIKWVNSHKSRATLHLGKLSFQAWNRNLKGKKKSEKKRGIIQIKWGGLKKDIYKIAKINLGKLQEVEFVQELNKKEKLNYWQTLGVNPTEHYAIRVKYQKYGTLNKRKVWAKADAYIAKGFVPLNYLKLNHYFLNEDDIKKFNLTPINHTGISIKQINSSQYQIIKMAPSTFKKLFGSNILAAGASMYYKKKKQLSHNKNILKSWSISEEAFFEYYSKRLNLAINSVTHINCQKCLKQIKRYANKEIAKMIKNEKRISDFIFYGIGNFKEPFTAPWLFEHGEFRKNHPMPFAVTTGSGRSKGKCTIVIKPK
;
A
#
# COMPACT_ATOMS: atom_id res chain seq x y z
N MET A 1 27.17 -5.74 22.75
CA MET A 1 26.52 -5.62 21.43
C MET A 1 25.88 -4.25 21.23
N ARG A 2 26.71 -3.20 21.13
CA ARG A 2 26.36 -1.95 20.44
C ARG A 2 26.84 -2.09 18.98
N ASN A 3 26.24 -1.34 18.07
CA ASN A 3 26.82 -0.94 16.76
C ASN A 3 26.52 -1.74 15.48
N ALA A 4 25.48 -2.56 15.35
CA ALA A 4 25.08 -2.99 13.98
C ALA A 4 24.43 -1.84 13.17
N GLY A 5 23.51 -1.10 13.81
CA GLY A 5 22.84 0.09 13.21
C GLY A 5 23.82 1.21 12.91
N PHE A 6 24.58 1.66 13.90
CA PHE A 6 25.61 2.69 13.70
C PHE A 6 26.68 2.32 12.67
N LYS A 7 27.11 1.04 12.61
CA LYS A 7 28.01 0.58 11.53
C LYS A 7 27.34 0.68 10.17
N ASN A 8 26.04 0.40 10.07
CA ASN A 8 25.29 0.51 8.83
C ASN A 8 25.11 1.97 8.38
N GLU A 9 24.84 2.89 9.30
CA GLU A 9 24.80 4.33 9.03
C GLU A 9 26.15 4.82 8.49
N LYS A 10 27.27 4.48 9.15
CA LYS A 10 28.62 4.80 8.66
C LYS A 10 28.90 4.23 7.27
N LYS A 11 28.47 2.99 7.00
CA LYS A 11 28.61 2.37 5.67
C LYS A 11 27.77 3.08 4.61
N LEU A 12 26.57 3.54 4.96
CA LEU A 12 25.72 4.32 4.04
C LEU A 12 26.36 5.67 3.74
N ILE A 13 26.84 6.38 4.75
CA ILE A 13 27.58 7.65 4.58
C ILE A 13 28.77 7.44 3.65
N PHE A 14 29.64 6.47 3.96
CA PHE A 14 30.81 6.19 3.14
C PHE A 14 30.47 5.85 1.68
N ALA A 15 29.38 5.11 1.46
CA ALA A 15 28.96 4.74 0.12
C ALA A 15 28.27 5.88 -0.66
N LEU A 16 27.77 6.91 0.02
CA LEU A 16 27.02 8.01 -0.59
C LEU A 16 27.84 9.30 -0.69
N ASN A 17 28.61 9.64 0.33
CA ASN A 17 29.33 10.91 0.42
C ASN A 17 30.42 11.00 -0.64
N ASN A 18 30.51 12.15 -1.32
CA ASN A 18 31.41 12.41 -2.44
C ASN A 18 31.24 11.43 -3.62
N ALA A 19 30.14 10.68 -3.68
CA ALA A 19 29.82 9.83 -4.81
C ALA A 19 28.96 10.60 -5.83
N TYR A 20 29.08 10.25 -7.10
CA TYR A 20 28.08 10.61 -8.11
C TYR A 20 27.02 9.52 -8.19
N TYR A 21 25.77 9.88 -8.50
CA TYR A 21 24.67 8.94 -8.66
C TYR A 21 25.02 7.73 -9.55
N ARG A 22 25.69 7.97 -10.69
CA ARG A 22 26.11 6.92 -11.63
C ARG A 22 27.09 5.90 -11.05
N ASN A 23 27.84 6.27 -10.01
CA ASN A 23 28.84 5.42 -9.34
C ASN A 23 28.25 4.65 -8.16
N LEU A 24 27.01 4.94 -7.76
CA LEU A 24 26.33 4.22 -6.69
C LEU A 24 25.88 2.83 -7.17
N ASN A 25 25.79 1.88 -6.23
CA ASN A 25 25.17 0.59 -6.54
C ASN A 25 23.64 0.76 -6.79
N PRO A 26 22.98 -0.19 -7.48
CA PRO A 26 21.57 -0.07 -7.88
C PRO A 26 20.59 0.23 -6.73
N ASN A 27 20.87 -0.30 -5.55
CA ASN A 27 20.03 -0.07 -4.39
C ASN A 27 20.14 1.38 -3.87
N LEU A 28 21.34 1.96 -3.86
CA LEU A 28 21.53 3.35 -3.45
C LEU A 28 21.09 4.32 -4.54
N GLN A 29 21.23 3.97 -5.82
CA GLN A 29 20.61 4.72 -6.92
C GLN A 29 19.09 4.79 -6.75
N LYS A 30 18.46 3.68 -6.38
CA LYS A 30 17.02 3.66 -6.08
C LYS A 30 16.66 4.55 -4.89
N LEU A 31 17.46 4.55 -3.82
CA LEU A 31 17.26 5.45 -2.68
C LEU A 31 17.25 6.91 -3.15
N ILE A 32 18.27 7.33 -3.91
CA ILE A 32 18.39 8.71 -4.38
C ILE A 32 17.25 9.08 -5.33
N ALA A 33 16.98 8.27 -6.36
CA ALA A 33 15.95 8.55 -7.35
C ALA A 33 14.52 8.57 -6.77
N GLN A 34 14.29 7.94 -5.61
CA GLN A 34 12.99 7.96 -4.93
C GLN A 34 12.82 9.15 -3.98
N SER A 35 13.91 9.83 -3.65
CA SER A 35 13.91 10.91 -2.67
C SER A 35 14.21 12.29 -3.26
N PHE A 36 14.93 12.37 -4.37
CA PHE A 36 15.34 13.61 -5.02
C PHE A 36 14.72 13.75 -6.42
N GLN A 37 14.42 14.97 -6.82
CA GLN A 37 13.98 15.27 -8.19
C GLN A 37 15.16 15.41 -9.14
N LYS A 38 16.26 16.00 -8.66
CA LYS A 38 17.52 16.14 -9.37
C LYS A 38 18.59 15.36 -8.63
N TYR A 39 19.30 14.50 -9.36
CA TYR A 39 20.36 13.66 -8.80
C TYR A 39 21.64 13.70 -9.64
N GLU A 40 21.73 14.68 -10.52
CA GLU A 40 22.95 15.03 -11.25
C GLU A 40 23.80 15.93 -10.36
N GLY A 41 24.95 15.42 -9.92
CA GLY A 41 25.85 16.15 -9.04
C GLY A 41 26.56 15.27 -8.03
N LEU A 42 27.45 15.90 -7.28
CA LEU A 42 28.13 15.28 -6.14
C LEU A 42 27.12 15.09 -5.00
N ILE A 43 27.09 13.90 -4.42
CA ILE A 43 26.23 13.60 -3.29
C ILE A 43 27.00 13.90 -2.01
N GLU A 44 26.52 14.87 -1.25
CA GLU A 44 27.00 15.18 0.10
C GLU A 44 26.13 14.39 1.09
N CYS A 45 26.74 13.53 1.90
CA CYS A 45 26.02 12.74 2.90
C CYS A 45 26.72 12.86 4.26
N HIS A 46 25.97 13.33 5.26
CA HIS A 46 26.50 13.55 6.61
C HIS A 46 25.64 12.87 7.66
N ALA A 47 26.26 12.42 8.74
CA ALA A 47 25.54 12.01 9.94
C ALA A 47 24.85 13.23 10.55
N GLN A 48 23.65 13.03 11.08
CA GLN A 48 22.99 14.04 11.91
C GLN A 48 23.24 13.71 13.38
N ALA A 49 23.90 14.62 14.09
CA ALA A 49 24.16 14.48 15.52
C ALA A 49 22.96 14.95 16.36
N GLY A 50 22.88 14.47 17.61
CA GLY A 50 21.88 14.90 18.59
C GLY A 50 20.82 13.84 18.93
N SER A 51 19.79 14.25 19.68
CA SER A 51 18.68 13.38 20.13
C SER A 51 17.51 13.32 19.14
N ASN A 52 17.79 13.59 17.86
CA ASN A 52 16.82 13.68 16.77
C ASN A 52 16.61 12.28 16.14
N LYS A 53 15.57 12.11 15.31
CA LYS A 53 15.32 10.84 14.60
C LYS A 53 15.90 10.76 13.21
N SER A 54 16.33 11.89 12.67
CA SER A 54 17.17 11.95 11.48
C SER A 54 18.55 11.40 11.84
N ASP A 55 18.92 10.31 11.17
CA ASP A 55 20.22 9.66 11.33
C ASP A 55 21.20 10.22 10.26
N LEU A 56 20.72 10.51 9.04
CA LEU A 56 21.50 11.04 7.92
C LEU A 56 20.84 12.27 7.28
N LYS A 57 21.66 13.19 6.77
CA LYS A 57 21.24 14.23 5.80
C LYS A 57 21.98 13.99 4.48
N ILE A 58 21.24 13.94 3.39
CA ILE A 58 21.79 13.84 2.03
C ILE A 58 21.46 15.14 1.31
N LYS A 59 22.43 15.69 0.59
CA LYS A 59 22.28 16.88 -0.25
C LYS A 59 22.84 16.59 -1.64
N ILE A 60 22.12 17.05 -2.66
CA ILE A 60 22.56 17.00 -4.06
C ILE A 60 22.17 18.33 -4.68
N ALA A 61 23.16 19.08 -5.17
CA ALA A 61 22.97 20.45 -5.65
C ALA A 61 22.25 21.32 -4.58
N ASP A 62 21.08 21.87 -4.92
CA ASP A 62 20.24 22.72 -4.08
C ASP A 62 19.21 21.95 -3.22
N GLU A 63 19.00 20.66 -3.48
CA GLU A 63 18.03 19.83 -2.77
C GLU A 63 18.71 19.10 -1.59
N SER A 64 18.06 19.07 -0.42
CA SER A 64 18.56 18.32 0.73
C SER A 64 17.42 17.66 1.52
N HIS A 65 17.66 16.43 1.95
CA HIS A 65 16.68 15.63 2.68
C HIS A 65 17.27 14.91 3.89
N THR A 66 16.44 14.68 4.90
CA THR A 66 16.77 13.95 6.13
C THR A 66 16.19 12.54 6.17
N TYR A 67 16.92 11.60 6.76
CA TYR A 67 16.60 10.18 6.73
C TYR A 67 16.74 9.53 8.09
N SER A 68 15.72 8.77 8.50
CA SER A 68 15.82 7.83 9.61
C SER A 68 16.18 6.44 9.08
N ILE A 69 17.34 5.91 9.49
CA ILE A 69 17.86 4.62 9.07
C ILE A 69 17.39 3.53 10.04
N LYS A 70 16.88 2.43 9.50
CA LYS A 70 16.39 1.29 10.28
C LYS A 70 16.89 -0.01 9.68
N MET A 71 17.24 -0.96 10.55
CA MET A 71 17.63 -2.31 10.14
C MET A 71 17.37 -3.34 11.24
N GLY A 72 17.39 -4.62 10.85
CA GLY A 72 17.35 -5.75 11.78
C GLY A 72 15.96 -6.11 12.33
N LYS A 73 15.93 -7.11 13.21
CA LYS A 73 14.69 -7.71 13.75
C LYS A 73 14.19 -7.03 15.04
N GLY A 74 14.98 -6.15 15.64
CA GLY A 74 14.76 -5.60 16.99
C GLY A 74 13.49 -4.76 17.15
N ASN A 75 12.93 -4.25 16.04
CA ASN A 75 11.63 -3.57 15.95
C ASN A 75 11.40 -2.42 16.95
N SER A 76 12.43 -1.98 17.68
CA SER A 76 12.34 -0.90 18.66
C SER A 76 12.68 0.39 17.96
N VAL A 77 11.76 1.35 17.99
CA VAL A 77 11.86 2.57 17.18
C VAL A 77 12.10 3.81 18.03
N HIS A 78 11.78 3.74 19.33
CA HIS A 78 12.00 4.84 20.26
C HIS A 78 12.18 4.33 21.69
N GLN A 79 13.03 5.01 22.46
CA GLN A 79 13.17 4.87 23.91
C GLN A 79 13.48 6.24 24.50
N GLU A 80 12.85 6.59 25.61
CA GLU A 80 13.16 7.80 26.39
C GLU A 80 12.79 7.61 27.87
N PRO A 81 13.38 8.38 28.79
CA PRO A 81 12.94 8.38 30.18
C PRO A 81 11.47 8.76 30.31
N LEU A 82 10.75 8.09 31.22
CA LEU A 82 9.34 8.38 31.49
C LEU A 82 9.14 9.83 31.91
N ALA A 83 10.03 10.37 32.75
CA ALA A 83 9.96 11.77 33.19
C ALA A 83 9.94 12.75 32.01
N ASN A 84 10.81 12.55 31.02
CA ASN A 84 10.87 13.39 29.82
C ASN A 84 9.57 13.30 29.01
N PHE A 85 9.04 12.09 28.86
CA PHE A 85 7.78 11.88 28.14
C PHE A 85 6.58 12.53 28.86
N LEU A 86 6.50 12.41 30.18
CA LEU A 86 5.43 13.04 30.97
C LEU A 86 5.53 14.56 30.92
N SER A 87 6.74 15.13 31.02
CA SER A 87 6.97 16.56 30.87
C SER A 87 6.49 17.07 29.50
N PHE A 88 6.84 16.36 28.43
CA PHE A 88 6.35 16.66 27.08
C PHE A 88 4.82 16.64 26.99
N LEU A 89 4.16 15.63 27.55
CA LEU A 89 2.70 15.52 27.56
C LEU A 89 2.04 16.67 28.35
N THR A 90 2.57 17.01 29.52
CA THR A 90 2.07 18.13 30.32
C THR A 90 2.20 19.45 29.57
N GLN A 91 3.35 19.71 28.95
CA GLN A 91 3.62 20.97 28.25
C GLN A 91 2.84 21.14 26.94
N LYS A 92 2.54 20.05 26.22
CA LYS A 92 1.99 20.13 24.86
C LYS A 92 0.54 19.65 24.72
N TYR A 93 0.04 18.86 25.67
CA TYR A 93 -1.25 18.16 25.53
C TYR A 93 -2.05 18.10 26.84
N ALA A 94 -1.84 19.06 27.74
CA ALA A 94 -2.63 19.23 28.97
C ALA A 94 -2.87 17.91 29.74
N LEU A 95 -1.77 17.20 30.03
CA LEU A 95 -1.83 15.94 30.78
C LEU A 95 -2.31 16.19 32.23
N ASP A 96 -3.50 15.70 32.56
CA ASP A 96 -4.03 15.76 33.92
C ASP A 96 -3.27 14.84 34.89
N SER A 97 -3.36 15.14 36.19
CA SER A 97 -2.66 14.43 37.26
C SER A 97 -3.06 12.96 37.38
N THR A 98 -4.31 12.62 37.08
CA THR A 98 -4.84 11.25 37.16
C THR A 98 -4.25 10.39 36.06
N ILE A 99 -4.31 10.84 34.81
CA ILE A 99 -3.72 10.12 33.67
C ILE A 99 -2.19 10.04 33.81
N LYS A 100 -1.54 11.09 34.32
CA LYS A 100 -0.10 11.05 34.65
C LYS A 100 0.22 9.92 35.63
N ALA A 101 -0.51 9.83 36.75
CA ALA A 101 -0.34 8.77 37.73
C ALA A 101 -0.62 7.38 37.13
N HIS A 102 -1.62 7.28 36.26
CA HIS A 102 -1.96 6.04 35.55
C HIS A 102 -0.81 5.56 34.64
N ILE A 103 -0.21 6.46 33.86
CA ILE A 103 0.97 6.14 33.02
C ILE A 103 2.14 5.69 33.90
N GLN A 104 2.41 6.40 35.02
CA GLN A 104 3.46 6.04 35.98
C GLN A 104 3.25 4.63 36.55
N ARG A 105 2.05 4.34 37.09
CA ARG A 105 1.69 3.01 37.60
C ARG A 105 1.89 1.93 36.55
N PHE A 106 1.52 2.20 35.29
CA PHE A 106 1.70 1.22 34.21
C PHE A 106 3.17 0.95 33.89
N ILE A 107 4.01 2.00 33.81
CA ILE A 107 5.42 1.86 33.44
C ILE A 107 6.23 1.18 34.55
N TRP A 108 6.07 1.61 35.80
CA TRP A 108 6.77 1.02 36.94
C TRP A 108 6.19 -0.35 37.30
N ALA A 109 4.86 -0.43 37.44
CA ALA A 109 4.07 -1.60 37.80
C ALA A 109 4.66 -2.41 38.97
N ASP A 110 5.02 -1.69 40.03
CA ASP A 110 5.65 -2.17 41.27
C ASP A 110 4.91 -1.70 42.53
N GLY A 111 3.73 -1.08 42.35
CA GLY A 111 2.91 -0.53 43.43
C GLY A 111 3.13 0.96 43.70
N THR A 112 4.11 1.62 43.06
CA THR A 112 4.41 3.04 43.29
C THR A 112 4.32 3.88 42.01
N LEU A 113 4.52 5.20 42.13
CA LEU A 113 4.49 6.16 41.00
C LEU A 113 5.89 6.56 40.51
N ASP A 114 6.91 6.22 41.28
CA ASP A 114 8.30 6.70 41.17
C ASP A 114 9.31 5.57 40.94
N GLY A 115 8.88 4.31 41.03
CA GLY A 115 9.74 3.15 40.85
C GLY A 115 10.43 2.63 42.13
N SER A 116 10.10 3.15 43.31
CA SER A 116 10.62 2.70 44.61
C SER A 116 10.08 1.33 45.07
N GLY A 117 9.12 0.75 44.34
CA GLY A 117 8.47 -0.51 44.71
C GLY A 117 9.44 -1.70 44.82
N LYS A 118 9.24 -2.49 45.89
CA LYS A 118 9.99 -3.71 46.19
C LYS A 118 9.89 -4.73 45.04
N ILE A 119 10.94 -5.53 44.83
CA ILE A 119 11.01 -6.51 43.73
C ILE A 119 9.77 -7.44 43.69
N LYS A 120 9.31 -7.91 44.85
CA LYS A 120 8.13 -8.78 44.99
C LYS A 120 6.83 -8.19 44.46
N ASN A 121 6.73 -6.86 44.38
CA ASN A 121 5.54 -6.16 43.91
C ASN A 121 5.55 -5.92 42.39
N ARG A 122 6.68 -6.17 41.72
CA ARG A 122 6.85 -5.91 40.28
C ARG A 122 6.05 -6.92 39.46
N ILE A 123 5.21 -6.42 38.55
CA ILE A 123 4.35 -7.27 37.71
C ILE A 123 4.52 -7.01 36.21
N SER A 124 4.20 -8.02 35.41
CA SER A 124 4.22 -7.92 33.95
C SER A 124 3.08 -7.03 33.43
N SER A 125 3.21 -6.51 32.20
CA SER A 125 2.14 -5.72 31.56
C SER A 125 0.83 -6.49 31.42
N LYS A 126 0.89 -7.82 31.19
CA LYS A 126 -0.30 -8.68 31.12
C LYS A 126 -0.99 -8.77 32.48
N LYS A 127 -0.23 -9.01 33.54
CA LYS A 127 -0.75 -9.08 34.92
C LYS A 127 -1.28 -7.73 35.38
N PHE A 128 -0.61 -6.63 35.04
CA PHE A 128 -1.09 -5.28 35.29
C PHE A 128 -2.41 -5.01 34.58
N LYS A 129 -2.52 -5.32 33.27
CA LYS A 129 -3.77 -5.16 32.51
C LYS A 129 -4.93 -5.94 33.12
N LYS A 130 -4.70 -7.19 33.53
CA LYS A 130 -5.73 -8.03 34.16
C LYS A 130 -6.24 -7.42 35.48
N ARG A 131 -5.33 -6.83 36.27
CA ARG A 131 -5.66 -6.24 37.58
C ARG A 131 -6.23 -4.82 37.49
N ASN A 132 -5.86 -4.06 36.46
CA ASN A 132 -6.20 -2.65 36.34
C ASN A 132 -6.75 -2.32 34.93
N PRO A 133 -7.87 -2.95 34.50
CA PRO A 133 -8.41 -2.73 33.16
C PRO A 133 -8.81 -1.27 32.91
N LYS A 134 -9.48 -0.62 33.88
CA LYS A 134 -9.92 0.77 33.80
C LYS A 134 -8.77 1.76 33.58
N ILE A 135 -7.67 1.61 34.34
CA ILE A 135 -6.44 2.40 34.16
C ILE A 135 -5.92 2.29 32.72
N ILE A 136 -5.91 1.08 32.15
CA ILE A 136 -5.44 0.88 30.77
C ILE A 136 -6.38 1.55 29.77
N GLU A 137 -7.69 1.47 29.98
CA GLU A 137 -8.69 2.09 29.11
C GLU A 137 -8.56 3.61 29.08
N GLU A 138 -8.39 4.24 30.25
CA GLU A 138 -8.24 5.69 30.38
C GLU A 138 -6.94 6.19 29.74
N ILE A 139 -5.80 5.52 29.99
CA ILE A 139 -4.54 5.86 29.30
C ILE A 139 -4.73 5.71 27.78
N GLN A 140 -5.38 4.64 27.33
CA GLN A 140 -5.58 4.39 25.91
C GLN A 140 -6.51 5.42 25.26
N ALA A 141 -7.55 5.87 25.96
CA ALA A 141 -8.45 6.92 25.52
C ALA A 141 -7.69 8.25 25.34
N TYR A 142 -6.89 8.64 26.34
CA TYR A 142 -6.02 9.81 26.25
C TYR A 142 -5.02 9.68 25.08
N PHE A 143 -4.31 8.56 24.96
CA PHE A 143 -3.40 8.33 23.84
C PHE A 143 -4.09 8.35 22.47
N ASN A 144 -5.37 8.00 22.39
CA ASN A 144 -6.11 8.05 21.14
C ASN A 144 -6.43 9.49 20.71
N SER A 145 -6.69 10.42 21.65
CA SER A 145 -6.97 11.82 21.32
C SER A 145 -5.76 12.54 20.72
N ILE A 146 -4.55 12.18 21.17
CA ILE A 146 -3.27 12.75 20.70
C ILE A 146 -2.41 11.78 19.88
N LYS A 147 -3.04 10.75 19.31
CA LYS A 147 -2.34 9.62 18.68
C LYS A 147 -1.39 10.01 17.55
N LYS A 148 -1.84 10.85 16.62
CA LYS A 148 -1.04 11.24 15.44
C LYS A 148 0.22 12.03 15.85
N PRO A 149 0.13 13.06 16.70
CA PRO A 149 1.31 13.73 17.23
C PRO A 149 2.29 12.80 17.94
N LEU A 150 1.80 11.85 18.75
CA LEU A 150 2.67 10.88 19.42
C LEU A 150 3.40 9.95 18.42
N ILE A 151 2.71 9.48 17.38
CA ILE A 151 3.34 8.70 16.31
C ILE A 151 4.46 9.52 15.63
N GLN A 152 4.21 10.79 15.35
CA GLN A 152 5.18 11.68 14.73
C GLN A 152 6.40 11.89 15.62
N ARG A 153 6.22 12.23 16.91
CA ARG A 153 7.31 12.31 17.89
C ARG A 153 8.18 11.05 17.88
N PHE A 154 7.55 9.88 17.96
CA PHE A 154 8.29 8.64 18.16
C PHE A 154 9.02 8.15 16.93
N LEU A 155 8.50 8.40 15.73
CA LEU A 155 9.10 7.93 14.49
C LEU A 155 9.97 8.98 13.79
N ILE A 156 9.61 10.26 13.87
CA ILE A 156 10.07 11.30 12.95
C ILE A 156 10.83 12.43 13.62
N ASP A 157 10.36 12.92 14.77
CA ASP A 157 10.95 14.13 15.38
C ASP A 157 12.02 13.75 16.41
N GLY A 158 11.71 12.80 17.29
CA GLY A 158 12.55 12.47 18.44
C GLY A 158 12.25 13.32 19.66
N VAL A 159 13.20 13.37 20.61
CA VAL A 159 12.99 14.05 21.90
C VAL A 159 13.17 15.56 21.76
N LYS A 160 14.17 15.98 20.97
CA LYS A 160 14.49 17.37 20.64
C LYS A 160 14.02 17.62 19.21
N SER A 161 12.94 18.37 19.02
CA SER A 161 12.19 18.50 17.75
C SER A 161 12.89 19.32 16.66
N ASN A 162 14.21 19.43 16.70
CA ASN A 162 14.97 20.41 15.93
C ASN A 162 15.34 19.90 14.53
N ALA A 163 15.18 18.60 14.27
CA ALA A 163 15.30 18.02 12.93
C ALA A 163 14.39 16.80 12.79
N SER A 164 13.41 16.90 11.89
CA SER A 164 12.51 15.80 11.53
C SER A 164 13.08 14.97 10.39
N ALA A 165 12.90 13.65 10.42
CA ALA A 165 13.25 12.79 9.29
C ALA A 165 12.18 12.85 8.19
N GLU A 166 12.49 13.35 7.01
CA GLU A 166 11.56 13.39 5.87
C GLU A 166 11.31 12.00 5.27
N TYR A 167 12.30 11.13 5.37
CA TYR A 167 12.25 9.77 4.86
C TYR A 167 12.64 8.74 5.92
N ILE A 168 12.11 7.52 5.77
CA ILE A 168 12.58 6.33 6.49
C ILE A 168 13.20 5.37 5.49
N TYR A 169 14.47 5.01 5.72
CA TYR A 169 15.16 3.97 4.96
C TYR A 169 15.30 2.70 5.80
N TYR A 170 14.71 1.60 5.33
CA TYR A 170 14.86 0.29 5.95
C TYR A 170 15.80 -0.58 5.12
N GLY A 171 17.05 -0.75 5.56
CA GLY A 171 18.01 -1.57 4.81
C GLY A 171 19.48 -1.31 5.11
N THR A 172 20.33 -1.80 4.21
CA THR A 172 21.78 -1.62 4.19
C THR A 172 22.21 -1.03 2.86
N VAL A 173 23.51 -0.78 2.66
CA VAL A 173 24.08 -0.34 1.37
C VAL A 173 23.64 -1.23 0.20
N LYS A 174 23.59 -2.55 0.40
CA LYS A 174 23.31 -3.54 -0.66
C LYS A 174 21.82 -3.72 -0.95
N LYS A 175 20.94 -3.46 0.03
CA LYS A 175 19.49 -3.71 -0.09
C LYS A 175 18.69 -2.92 0.91
N GLY A 176 17.67 -2.21 0.45
CA GLY A 176 16.72 -1.51 1.30
C GLY A 176 15.53 -0.95 0.55
N LEU A 177 14.71 -0.22 1.29
CA LEU A 177 13.53 0.48 0.80
C LEU A 177 13.46 1.84 1.48
N VAL A 178 13.08 2.86 0.72
CA VAL A 178 12.80 4.20 1.25
C VAL A 178 11.30 4.49 1.19
N CYS A 179 10.79 5.20 2.19
CA CYS A 179 9.41 5.67 2.26
C CYS A 179 9.39 7.11 2.76
N LYS A 180 8.48 7.95 2.25
CA LYS A 180 8.20 9.25 2.85
C LYS A 180 7.62 9.08 4.24
N SER A 181 8.07 9.89 5.19
CA SER A 181 7.63 9.85 6.58
C SER A 181 6.13 10.12 6.74
N THR A 182 5.56 10.97 5.89
CA THR A 182 4.11 11.24 5.84
C THR A 182 3.29 9.99 5.54
N ASP A 183 3.73 9.16 4.58
CA ASP A 183 3.08 7.89 4.24
C ASP A 183 3.21 6.87 5.38
N VAL A 184 4.37 6.84 6.05
CA VAL A 184 4.59 6.01 7.23
C VAL A 184 3.63 6.40 8.36
N ILE A 185 3.52 7.68 8.70
CA ILE A 185 2.59 8.17 9.73
C ILE A 185 1.16 7.75 9.39
N LYS A 186 0.73 7.95 8.14
CA LYS A 186 -0.61 7.57 7.67
C LYS A 186 -0.88 6.07 7.82
N TRP A 187 0.10 5.24 7.43
CA TRP A 187 0.00 3.78 7.57
C TRP A 187 -0.10 3.37 9.03
N VAL A 188 0.81 3.85 9.87
CA VAL A 188 0.87 3.49 11.29
C VAL A 188 -0.40 3.93 12.03
N ASN A 189 -0.92 5.13 11.72
CA ASN A 189 -2.12 5.68 12.36
C ASN A 189 -3.42 4.92 12.01
N SER A 190 -3.50 4.34 10.81
CA SER A 190 -4.68 3.63 10.29
C SER A 190 -4.73 2.15 10.67
N HIS A 191 -3.68 1.61 11.26
CA HIS A 191 -3.61 0.21 11.70
C HIS A 191 -3.54 0.12 13.22
N LYS A 192 -3.83 -1.06 13.78
CA LYS A 192 -3.75 -1.32 15.23
C LYS A 192 -2.71 -2.38 15.58
N SER A 193 -2.08 -2.21 16.74
CA SER A 193 -1.28 -3.23 17.43
C SER A 193 -2.17 -4.08 18.35
N ARG A 194 -1.66 -5.24 18.77
CA ARG A 194 -2.29 -6.11 19.79
C ARG A 194 -1.72 -5.86 21.20
N ALA A 195 -0.89 -4.84 21.38
CA ALA A 195 -0.26 -4.53 22.66
C ALA A 195 -1.27 -4.02 23.70
N THR A 196 -0.87 -4.04 24.98
CA THR A 196 -1.67 -3.51 26.10
C THR A 196 -2.03 -2.04 25.88
N LEU A 197 -1.03 -1.22 25.58
CA LEU A 197 -1.19 0.16 25.12
C LEU A 197 -0.58 0.30 23.73
N HIS A 198 -1.24 1.05 22.85
CA HIS A 198 -0.81 1.21 21.47
C HIS A 198 -1.10 2.60 20.91
N LEU A 199 -0.31 2.97 19.91
CA LEU A 199 -0.44 4.19 19.12
C LEU A 199 -0.52 3.78 17.67
N GLY A 200 -1.73 3.47 17.22
CA GLY A 200 -1.94 2.79 15.96
C GLY A 200 -1.19 1.45 15.91
N LYS A 201 -0.27 1.30 14.95
CA LYS A 201 0.54 0.08 14.78
C LYS A 201 1.67 -0.07 15.82
N LEU A 202 1.99 1.00 16.56
CA LEU A 202 3.06 0.99 17.55
C LEU A 202 2.58 0.45 18.89
N SER A 203 3.45 -0.27 19.58
CA SER A 203 3.24 -0.73 20.96
C SER A 203 3.94 0.21 21.93
N PHE A 204 3.22 0.69 22.94
CA PHE A 204 3.76 1.50 24.04
C PHE A 204 3.96 0.61 25.28
N GLN A 205 5.17 0.58 25.84
CA GLN A 205 5.50 -0.30 26.96
C GLN A 205 6.72 0.22 27.75
N ALA A 206 6.91 -0.29 28.98
CA ALA A 206 8.19 -0.14 29.67
C ALA A 206 9.29 -0.92 28.93
N TRP A 207 10.51 -0.41 28.88
CA TRP A 207 11.65 -1.11 28.30
C TRP A 207 11.95 -2.40 29.06
N ASN A 208 12.03 -2.31 30.39
CA ASN A 208 12.09 -3.46 31.27
C ASN A 208 11.62 -3.08 32.68
N ARG A 209 10.77 -3.90 33.29
CA ARG A 209 10.31 -3.70 34.68
C ARG A 209 11.19 -4.39 35.72
N ASN A 210 12.16 -5.17 35.27
CA ASN A 210 13.08 -5.98 36.06
C ASN A 210 12.40 -6.85 37.12
N LEU A 211 11.48 -7.71 36.67
CA LEU A 211 10.67 -8.56 37.54
C LEU A 211 11.49 -9.49 38.45
N LYS A 212 12.72 -9.82 38.05
CA LYS A 212 13.65 -10.69 38.80
C LYS A 212 14.73 -9.91 39.58
N GLY A 213 14.65 -8.58 39.67
CA GLY A 213 15.61 -7.79 40.45
C GLY A 213 17.07 -7.84 39.99
N LYS A 214 17.34 -8.13 38.71
CA LYS A 214 18.72 -8.24 38.20
C LYS A 214 19.41 -6.86 38.16
N LYS A 215 20.51 -6.67 38.90
CA LYS A 215 21.27 -5.39 38.99
C LYS A 215 21.47 -4.70 37.63
N LYS A 216 21.95 -5.44 36.62
CA LYS A 216 22.19 -4.91 35.24
C LYS A 216 20.96 -4.38 34.50
N SER A 217 19.76 -4.70 34.95
CA SER A 217 18.49 -4.30 34.32
C SER A 217 17.73 -3.22 35.09
N GLU A 218 18.20 -2.81 36.27
CA GLU A 218 17.56 -1.72 37.04
C GLU A 218 17.55 -0.42 36.25
N LYS A 219 18.67 -0.07 35.61
CA LYS A 219 18.80 1.12 34.74
C LYS A 219 17.84 1.17 33.54
N LYS A 220 17.08 0.10 33.29
CA LYS A 220 16.09 0.02 32.21
C LYS A 220 14.67 0.29 32.70
N ARG A 221 14.45 0.33 34.03
CA ARG A 221 13.17 0.72 34.62
C ARG A 221 12.97 2.22 34.45
N GLY A 222 11.72 2.66 34.43
CA GLY A 222 11.39 4.07 34.18
C GLY A 222 11.69 4.55 32.76
N ILE A 223 12.15 3.67 31.86
CA ILE A 223 12.37 3.99 30.45
C ILE A 223 11.18 3.46 29.65
N ILE A 224 10.52 4.33 28.89
CA ILE A 224 9.49 3.91 27.94
C ILE A 224 10.17 3.36 26.68
N GLN A 225 9.51 2.42 26.02
CA GLN A 225 9.96 1.80 24.78
C GLN A 225 8.80 1.65 23.81
N ILE A 226 9.01 2.16 22.61
CA ILE A 226 8.07 2.04 21.49
C ILE A 226 8.58 0.97 20.54
N LYS A 227 7.70 0.02 20.20
CA LYS A 227 8.00 -1.04 19.23
C LYS A 227 7.05 -1.01 18.06
N TRP A 228 7.59 -1.28 16.88
CA TRP A 228 6.84 -1.51 15.65
C TRP A 228 6.95 -2.98 15.23
N GLY A 229 6.01 -3.79 15.70
CA GLY A 229 5.95 -5.20 15.33
C GLY A 229 5.69 -5.36 13.83
N GLY A 230 6.63 -5.97 13.11
CA GLY A 230 6.52 -6.18 11.67
C GLY A 230 7.02 -5.02 10.81
N LEU A 231 7.84 -4.10 11.36
CA LEU A 231 8.42 -2.95 10.66
C LEU A 231 8.86 -3.28 9.22
N LYS A 232 9.68 -4.31 9.01
CA LYS A 232 10.09 -4.74 7.66
C LYS A 232 8.89 -4.97 6.75
N LYS A 233 7.95 -5.85 7.16
CA LYS A 233 6.78 -6.20 6.33
C LYS A 233 5.93 -4.97 6.02
N ASP A 234 5.80 -4.07 6.99
CA ASP A 234 4.99 -2.86 6.84
C ASP A 234 5.70 -1.83 5.93
N ILE A 235 7.00 -1.58 6.09
CA ILE A 235 7.77 -0.73 5.17
C ILE A 235 7.73 -1.30 3.76
N TYR A 236 7.84 -2.63 3.61
CA TYR A 236 7.59 -3.26 2.32
C TYR A 236 6.21 -2.87 1.82
N LYS A 237 5.12 -3.05 2.57
CA LYS A 237 3.75 -2.70 2.16
C LYS A 237 3.53 -1.22 1.82
N ILE A 238 4.14 -0.32 2.58
CA ILE A 238 4.09 1.12 2.34
C ILE A 238 4.78 1.42 1.02
N ALA A 239 5.97 0.86 0.81
CA ALA A 239 6.64 0.86 -0.49
C ALA A 239 5.83 0.09 -1.56
N LYS A 240 5.01 -0.93 -1.19
CA LYS A 240 4.15 -1.72 -2.08
C LYS A 240 2.88 -1.00 -2.53
N ILE A 241 2.49 0.11 -1.90
CA ILE A 241 1.51 1.01 -2.54
C ILE A 241 2.09 1.53 -3.88
N ASN A 242 3.40 1.39 -4.11
CA ASN A 242 4.07 1.53 -5.41
C ASN A 242 4.40 0.21 -6.15
N LEU A 243 3.97 -0.99 -5.70
CA LEU A 243 4.41 -2.28 -6.28
C LEU A 243 3.70 -2.73 -7.56
N GLY A 244 2.43 -2.38 -7.78
CA GLY A 244 1.78 -2.65 -9.08
C GLY A 244 2.58 -1.96 -10.19
N LYS A 245 2.88 -0.68 -9.95
CA LYS A 245 3.80 0.11 -10.76
C LYS A 245 5.23 -0.45 -10.77
N LEU A 246 5.72 -1.02 -9.67
CA LEU A 246 7.07 -1.61 -9.66
C LEU A 246 7.17 -2.83 -10.58
N GLN A 247 6.18 -3.73 -10.60
CA GLN A 247 6.23 -4.87 -11.51
C GLN A 247 6.20 -4.42 -12.98
N GLU A 248 5.42 -3.39 -13.30
CA GLU A 248 5.40 -2.75 -14.63
C GLU A 248 6.77 -2.16 -14.98
N VAL A 249 7.40 -1.45 -14.02
CA VAL A 249 8.74 -0.87 -14.18
C VAL A 249 9.77 -1.98 -14.37
N GLU A 250 9.83 -2.97 -13.47
CA GLU A 250 10.76 -4.09 -13.52
C GLU A 250 10.61 -4.87 -14.84
N PHE A 251 9.38 -5.14 -15.28
CA PHE A 251 9.13 -5.81 -16.55
C PHE A 251 9.68 -5.00 -17.74
N VAL A 252 9.41 -3.70 -17.79
CA VAL A 252 9.90 -2.82 -18.86
C VAL A 252 11.43 -2.76 -18.86
N GLN A 253 12.04 -2.60 -17.68
CA GLN A 253 13.50 -2.59 -17.53
C GLN A 253 14.13 -3.88 -18.03
N GLU A 254 13.62 -5.03 -17.57
CA GLU A 254 14.13 -6.35 -17.98
C GLU A 254 13.98 -6.58 -19.48
N LEU A 255 12.84 -6.21 -20.08
CA LEU A 255 12.62 -6.38 -21.51
C LEU A 255 13.60 -5.51 -22.32
N ASN A 256 13.85 -4.27 -21.87
CA ASN A 256 14.76 -3.33 -22.53
C ASN A 256 16.25 -3.64 -22.35
N LYS A 257 16.65 -4.46 -21.35
CA LYS A 257 18.02 -5.00 -21.26
C LYS A 257 18.37 -5.97 -22.39
N LYS A 258 17.37 -6.51 -23.10
CA LYS A 258 17.52 -7.45 -24.23
C LYS A 258 18.04 -8.83 -23.85
N GLU A 259 18.11 -9.16 -22.56
CA GLU A 259 18.55 -10.47 -22.07
C GLU A 259 17.45 -11.55 -22.24
N LYS A 260 16.17 -11.15 -22.31
CA LYS A 260 15.01 -12.04 -22.47
C LYS A 260 14.56 -12.14 -23.92
N LEU A 261 15.40 -12.72 -24.78
CA LEU A 261 15.12 -12.86 -26.23
C LEU A 261 13.83 -13.64 -26.53
N ASN A 262 13.46 -14.59 -25.69
CA ASN A 262 12.21 -15.34 -25.82
C ASN A 262 10.94 -14.46 -25.78
N TYR A 263 10.94 -13.37 -25.00
CA TYR A 263 9.80 -12.45 -24.95
C TYR A 263 9.69 -11.64 -26.24
N TRP A 264 10.83 -11.21 -26.78
CA TRP A 264 10.91 -10.49 -28.06
C TRP A 264 10.47 -11.37 -29.23
N GLN A 265 10.91 -12.64 -29.25
CA GLN A 265 10.44 -13.64 -30.22
C GLN A 265 8.93 -13.87 -30.10
N THR A 266 8.41 -13.97 -28.88
CA THR A 266 6.98 -14.14 -28.63
C THR A 266 6.17 -12.94 -29.16
N LEU A 267 6.68 -11.71 -29.00
CA LEU A 267 6.08 -10.50 -29.54
C LEU A 267 6.15 -10.41 -31.07
N GLY A 268 7.05 -11.16 -31.72
CA GLY A 268 7.31 -11.08 -33.15
C GLY A 268 7.98 -9.77 -33.57
N VAL A 269 8.76 -9.14 -32.68
CA VAL A 269 9.44 -7.86 -32.98
C VAL A 269 10.94 -7.93 -32.69
N ASN A 270 11.74 -7.25 -33.52
CA ASN A 270 13.20 -7.29 -33.44
C ASN A 270 13.71 -6.56 -32.17
N PRO A 271 14.46 -7.19 -31.26
CA PRO A 271 14.95 -6.53 -30.05
C PRO A 271 15.90 -5.35 -30.28
N THR A 272 16.57 -5.22 -31.42
CA THR A 272 17.62 -4.20 -31.63
C THR A 272 17.09 -2.78 -31.74
N GLU A 273 15.96 -2.58 -32.43
CA GLU A 273 15.38 -1.25 -32.73
C GLU A 273 14.08 -0.96 -31.97
N HIS A 274 13.66 -1.87 -31.09
CA HIS A 274 12.37 -1.80 -30.42
C HIS A 274 12.56 -1.63 -28.93
N TYR A 275 11.65 -0.95 -28.25
CA TYR A 275 11.73 -0.73 -26.81
C TYR A 275 10.37 -0.89 -26.17
N ALA A 276 10.35 -1.50 -24.99
CA ALA A 276 9.19 -1.53 -24.13
C ALA A 276 8.99 -0.16 -23.47
N ILE A 277 7.77 0.35 -23.53
CA ILE A 277 7.37 1.67 -23.06
C ILE A 277 6.23 1.49 -22.06
N ARG A 278 6.45 1.93 -20.83
CA ARG A 278 5.39 1.91 -19.80
C ARG A 278 4.32 2.96 -20.11
N VAL A 279 3.05 2.57 -20.02
CA VAL A 279 1.92 3.51 -20.08
C VAL A 279 1.91 4.38 -18.83
N LYS A 280 2.01 5.69 -18.99
CA LYS A 280 2.10 6.66 -17.90
C LYS A 280 0.79 7.41 -17.71
N TYR A 281 0.13 7.78 -18.80
CA TYR A 281 -1.04 8.66 -18.79
C TYR A 281 -2.34 7.90 -19.06
N GLN A 282 -3.45 8.47 -18.59
CA GLN A 282 -4.77 7.98 -18.95
C GLN A 282 -5.04 8.22 -20.45
N LYS A 283 -5.75 7.27 -21.07
CA LYS A 283 -6.11 7.29 -22.49
C LYS A 283 -7.59 7.55 -22.65
N TYR A 284 -7.94 8.21 -23.75
CA TYR A 284 -9.34 8.45 -24.06
C TYR A 284 -10.03 7.12 -24.32
N GLY A 285 -11.04 6.80 -23.50
CA GLY A 285 -11.84 5.58 -23.65
C GLY A 285 -13.12 5.89 -24.42
N THR A 286 -13.28 5.31 -25.61
CA THR A 286 -14.43 5.55 -26.51
C THR A 286 -15.76 5.28 -25.82
N LEU A 287 -15.86 4.17 -25.07
CA LEU A 287 -17.11 3.81 -24.37
C LEU A 287 -17.45 4.86 -23.31
N ASN A 288 -16.46 5.33 -22.56
CA ASN A 288 -16.69 6.26 -21.45
C ASN A 288 -16.69 7.73 -21.86
N LYS A 289 -16.26 8.05 -23.10
CA LYS A 289 -16.07 9.41 -23.64
C LYS A 289 -15.22 10.32 -22.72
N ARG A 290 -14.21 9.73 -22.08
CA ARG A 290 -13.30 10.44 -21.14
C ARG A 290 -11.97 9.72 -21.01
N LYS A 291 -10.97 10.39 -20.43
CA LYS A 291 -9.68 9.78 -20.07
C LYS A 291 -9.86 8.76 -18.94
N VAL A 292 -9.36 7.55 -19.14
CA VAL A 292 -9.32 6.44 -18.18
C VAL A 292 -8.02 5.65 -18.35
N TRP A 293 -7.66 4.82 -17.38
CA TRP A 293 -6.49 3.94 -17.52
C TRP A 293 -6.71 2.93 -18.65
N ALA A 294 -5.68 2.79 -19.51
CA ALA A 294 -5.65 1.83 -20.61
C ALA A 294 -5.75 0.38 -20.12
N LYS A 295 -5.98 -0.55 -21.06
CA LYS A 295 -5.89 -1.98 -20.75
C LYS A 295 -4.43 -2.45 -20.71
N ALA A 296 -3.61 -1.95 -21.63
CA ALA A 296 -2.17 -2.15 -21.62
C ALA A 296 -1.52 -1.35 -20.47
N ASP A 297 -0.56 -1.99 -19.82
CA ASP A 297 0.32 -1.40 -18.82
C ASP A 297 1.66 -0.98 -19.47
N ALA A 298 2.06 -1.64 -20.56
CA ALA A 298 3.18 -1.28 -21.42
C ALA A 298 2.88 -1.61 -22.90
N TYR A 299 3.67 -1.09 -23.83
CA TYR A 299 3.62 -1.43 -25.27
C TYR A 299 5.02 -1.32 -25.88
N ILE A 300 5.19 -1.70 -27.14
CA ILE A 300 6.47 -1.62 -27.85
C ILE A 300 6.47 -0.39 -28.78
N ALA A 301 7.61 0.30 -28.84
CA ALA A 301 7.86 1.37 -29.82
C ALA A 301 9.16 1.13 -30.57
N LYS A 302 9.22 1.52 -31.84
CA LYS A 302 10.39 1.45 -32.71
C LYS A 302 11.15 2.78 -32.69
N GLY A 303 12.48 2.73 -32.72
CA GLY A 303 13.32 3.90 -32.94
C GLY A 303 14.71 3.68 -32.38
N PHE A 304 15.40 4.77 -32.07
CA PHE A 304 16.74 4.73 -31.49
C PHE A 304 16.74 5.37 -30.10
N VAL A 305 17.22 4.63 -29.10
CA VAL A 305 17.47 5.17 -27.77
C VAL A 305 18.96 4.95 -27.44
N PRO A 306 19.73 6.03 -27.18
CA PRO A 306 21.14 5.91 -26.84
C PRO A 306 21.39 4.95 -25.67
N LEU A 307 22.38 4.07 -25.79
CA LEU A 307 22.69 3.06 -24.76
C LEU A 307 23.08 3.69 -23.42
N ASN A 308 23.78 4.83 -23.46
CA ASN A 308 24.09 5.60 -22.26
C ASN A 308 22.81 6.07 -21.53
N TYR A 309 21.81 6.55 -22.26
CA TYR A 309 20.52 6.94 -21.70
C TYR A 309 19.81 5.74 -21.07
N LEU A 310 19.76 4.60 -21.77
CA LEU A 310 19.20 3.36 -21.22
C LEU A 310 19.90 2.98 -19.93
N LYS A 311 21.24 2.90 -19.91
CA LYS A 311 22.00 2.55 -18.70
C LYS A 311 21.74 3.53 -17.55
N LEU A 312 21.73 4.83 -17.81
CA LEU A 312 21.47 5.87 -16.82
C LEU A 312 20.04 5.80 -16.26
N ASN A 313 19.07 5.45 -17.11
CA ASN A 313 17.67 5.30 -16.72
C ASN A 313 17.31 3.87 -16.33
N HIS A 314 18.29 3.00 -16.04
CA HIS A 314 18.10 1.60 -15.66
C HIS A 314 17.24 0.80 -16.65
N TYR A 315 17.37 1.10 -17.94
CA TYR A 315 16.60 0.54 -19.06
C TYR A 315 15.09 0.80 -18.96
N PHE A 316 14.65 1.67 -18.06
CA PHE A 316 13.26 2.06 -17.96
C PHE A 316 12.93 3.07 -19.05
N LEU A 317 11.77 2.92 -19.69
CA LEU A 317 11.22 3.90 -20.61
C LEU A 317 9.71 4.02 -20.40
N ASN A 318 9.18 5.21 -20.64
CA ASN A 318 7.75 5.51 -20.56
C ASN A 318 7.34 6.50 -21.66
N GLU A 319 6.08 6.93 -21.65
CA GLU A 319 5.51 7.74 -22.72
C GLU A 319 6.16 9.12 -22.93
N ASP A 320 6.89 9.63 -21.94
CA ASP A 320 7.68 10.86 -22.12
C ASP A 320 8.87 10.63 -23.08
N ASP A 321 9.45 9.42 -23.04
CA ASP A 321 10.61 9.04 -23.86
C ASP A 321 10.26 8.88 -25.34
N ILE A 322 8.98 8.59 -25.63
CA ILE A 322 8.45 8.56 -27.01
C ILE A 322 8.72 9.87 -27.72
N LYS A 323 8.35 11.01 -27.10
CA LYS A 323 8.57 12.32 -27.70
C LYS A 323 10.04 12.68 -27.73
N LYS A 324 10.77 12.34 -26.66
CA LYS A 324 12.19 12.66 -26.52
C LYS A 324 13.05 12.05 -27.62
N PHE A 325 12.76 10.81 -28.00
CA PHE A 325 13.55 10.06 -28.99
C PHE A 325 12.80 9.80 -30.30
N ASN A 326 11.67 10.48 -30.52
CA ASN A 326 10.80 10.30 -31.68
C ASN A 326 10.46 8.82 -31.96
N LEU A 327 10.15 8.06 -30.90
CA LEU A 327 9.84 6.64 -31.04
C LEU A 327 8.43 6.46 -31.62
N THR A 328 8.28 5.50 -32.52
CA THR A 328 7.00 5.19 -33.15
C THR A 328 6.34 4.00 -32.44
N PRO A 329 5.20 4.18 -31.76
CA PRO A 329 4.48 3.07 -31.13
C PRO A 329 4.04 2.01 -32.15
N ILE A 330 4.14 0.73 -31.79
CA ILE A 330 3.72 -0.38 -32.65
C ILE A 330 2.37 -0.91 -32.22
N ASN A 331 1.44 -0.97 -33.16
CA ASN A 331 0.11 -1.52 -32.94
C ASN A 331 0.15 -2.99 -32.52
N HIS A 332 -0.83 -3.42 -31.72
CA HIS A 332 -0.99 -4.80 -31.28
C HIS A 332 0.17 -5.35 -30.42
N THR A 333 0.94 -4.45 -29.80
CA THR A 333 2.03 -4.81 -28.89
C THR A 333 1.74 -4.48 -27.43
N GLY A 334 0.53 -4.03 -27.11
CA GLY A 334 0.17 -3.70 -25.73
C GLY A 334 0.15 -4.94 -24.82
N ILE A 335 0.70 -4.77 -23.62
CA ILE A 335 0.96 -5.82 -22.65
C ILE A 335 0.22 -5.48 -21.37
N SER A 336 -0.60 -6.40 -20.86
CA SER A 336 -1.10 -6.32 -19.49
C SER A 336 -0.16 -7.06 -18.54
N ILE A 337 0.29 -6.39 -17.49
CA ILE A 337 1.33 -6.88 -16.58
C ILE A 337 0.70 -7.19 -15.23
N LYS A 338 0.83 -8.44 -14.78
CA LYS A 338 0.34 -8.94 -13.49
C LYS A 338 1.50 -9.23 -12.56
N GLN A 339 1.22 -9.18 -11.26
CA GLN A 339 2.22 -9.53 -10.25
C GLN A 339 2.51 -11.03 -10.32
N ILE A 340 3.79 -11.39 -10.43
CA ILE A 340 4.28 -12.77 -10.58
C ILE A 340 3.67 -13.72 -9.52
N ASN A 341 3.56 -13.25 -8.28
CA ASN A 341 3.11 -14.07 -7.15
C ASN A 341 1.63 -13.86 -6.76
N SER A 342 0.80 -13.32 -7.65
CA SER A 342 -0.61 -13.00 -7.33
C SER A 342 -1.59 -13.73 -8.24
N SER A 343 -2.40 -14.60 -7.66
CA SER A 343 -3.59 -15.17 -8.30
C SER A 343 -4.85 -14.31 -8.10
N GLN A 344 -4.77 -13.21 -7.34
CA GLN A 344 -5.94 -12.44 -6.90
C GLN A 344 -6.11 -11.08 -7.60
N TYR A 345 -5.59 -10.93 -8.81
CA TYR A 345 -5.71 -9.69 -9.56
C TYR A 345 -7.14 -9.47 -10.13
N GLN A 346 -7.38 -8.27 -10.66
CA GLN A 346 -8.64 -7.92 -11.32
C GLN A 346 -8.40 -7.86 -12.82
N ILE A 347 -9.23 -8.54 -13.61
CA ILE A 347 -9.19 -8.45 -15.08
C ILE A 347 -9.76 -7.10 -15.51
N ILE A 348 -10.91 -6.73 -14.93
CA ILE A 348 -11.55 -5.42 -15.11
C ILE A 348 -12.43 -5.10 -13.90
N LYS A 349 -12.65 -3.80 -13.67
CA LYS A 349 -13.61 -3.26 -12.71
C LYS A 349 -14.49 -2.23 -13.41
N MET A 350 -15.80 -2.45 -13.37
CA MET A 350 -16.78 -1.64 -14.09
C MET A 350 -17.67 -0.87 -13.12
N ALA A 351 -17.78 0.44 -13.36
CA ALA A 351 -18.74 1.32 -12.71
C ALA A 351 -20.13 1.21 -13.39
N PRO A 352 -21.20 1.70 -12.76
CA PRO A 352 -22.56 1.67 -13.32
C PRO A 352 -22.68 2.19 -14.75
N SER A 353 -22.03 3.30 -15.08
CA SER A 353 -22.07 3.86 -16.43
C SER A 353 -21.38 2.96 -17.46
N THR A 354 -20.21 2.42 -17.13
CA THR A 354 -19.48 1.48 -18.00
C THR A 354 -20.25 0.18 -18.19
N PHE A 355 -20.83 -0.36 -17.11
CA PHE A 355 -21.61 -1.60 -17.17
C PHE A 355 -22.85 -1.42 -18.05
N LYS A 356 -23.65 -0.36 -17.84
CA LYS A 356 -24.84 -0.07 -18.67
C LYS A 356 -24.48 0.05 -20.16
N LYS A 357 -23.38 0.75 -20.50
CA LYS A 357 -22.96 0.90 -21.89
C LYS A 357 -22.48 -0.39 -22.53
N LEU A 358 -21.88 -1.30 -21.75
CA LEU A 358 -21.39 -2.57 -22.26
C LEU A 358 -22.48 -3.64 -22.34
N PHE A 359 -23.34 -3.75 -21.31
CA PHE A 359 -24.37 -4.79 -21.18
C PHE A 359 -25.80 -4.31 -21.47
N GLY A 360 -25.99 -3.05 -21.89
CA GLY A 360 -27.28 -2.42 -22.18
C GLY A 360 -28.07 -1.97 -20.95
N SER A 361 -27.99 -2.70 -19.83
CA SER A 361 -28.74 -2.41 -18.60
C SER A 361 -27.92 -2.71 -17.34
N ASN A 362 -28.23 -2.01 -16.25
CA ASN A 362 -27.65 -2.24 -14.93
C ASN A 362 -28.40 -3.29 -14.09
N ILE A 363 -29.51 -3.83 -14.59
CA ILE A 363 -30.39 -4.74 -13.83
C ILE A 363 -29.66 -6.00 -13.32
N LEU A 364 -28.79 -6.58 -14.17
CA LEU A 364 -27.96 -7.72 -13.81
C LEU A 364 -26.88 -7.33 -12.79
N ALA A 365 -26.24 -6.17 -12.94
CA ALA A 365 -25.24 -5.71 -12.00
C ALA A 365 -25.83 -5.42 -10.61
N ALA A 366 -27.06 -4.91 -10.56
CA ALA A 366 -27.81 -4.75 -9.32
C ALA A 366 -28.04 -6.10 -8.64
N GLY A 367 -28.58 -7.10 -9.36
CA GLY A 367 -28.80 -8.45 -8.81
C GLY A 367 -27.51 -9.12 -8.32
N ALA A 368 -26.44 -9.04 -9.11
CA ALA A 368 -25.11 -9.52 -8.75
C ALA A 368 -24.55 -8.83 -7.49
N SER A 369 -24.99 -7.61 -7.20
CA SER A 369 -24.53 -6.82 -6.05
C SER A 369 -25.23 -7.15 -4.74
N MET A 370 -26.41 -7.77 -4.76
CA MET A 370 -27.24 -7.93 -3.57
C MET A 370 -26.54 -8.62 -2.38
N TYR A 371 -26.85 -8.13 -1.18
CA TYR A 371 -26.59 -8.81 0.08
C TYR A 371 -27.75 -9.76 0.39
N TYR A 372 -27.42 -10.99 0.77
CA TYR A 372 -28.41 -12.00 1.19
C TYR A 372 -27.99 -12.78 2.44
N LYS A 373 -26.69 -12.78 2.78
CA LYS A 373 -26.14 -13.67 3.82
C LYS A 373 -26.40 -13.23 5.26
N LYS A 374 -26.39 -11.92 5.53
CA LYS A 374 -26.47 -11.37 6.89
C LYS A 374 -27.66 -10.42 6.99
N LYS A 375 -28.55 -10.63 7.98
CA LYS A 375 -29.73 -9.78 8.23
C LYS A 375 -29.37 -8.28 8.28
N LYS A 376 -28.33 -7.93 9.05
CA LYS A 376 -27.82 -6.55 9.18
C LYS A 376 -27.36 -5.90 7.87
N GLN A 377 -27.09 -6.69 6.82
CA GLN A 377 -26.66 -6.18 5.52
C GLN A 377 -27.81 -5.98 4.53
N LEU A 378 -29.00 -6.54 4.79
CA LEU A 378 -30.14 -6.42 3.88
C LEU A 378 -30.60 -4.96 3.73
N SER A 379 -30.53 -4.17 4.80
CA SER A 379 -30.83 -2.73 4.78
C SER A 379 -29.98 -1.95 3.76
N HIS A 380 -28.81 -2.46 3.36
CA HIS A 380 -27.94 -1.80 2.39
C HIS A 380 -28.41 -2.01 0.95
N ASN A 381 -29.35 -2.94 0.68
CA ASN A 381 -29.76 -3.28 -0.68
C ASN A 381 -30.51 -2.12 -1.37
N LYS A 382 -31.25 -1.29 -0.64
CA LYS A 382 -31.84 -0.04 -1.19
C LYS A 382 -30.77 0.88 -1.78
N ASN A 383 -29.66 1.04 -1.03
CA ASN A 383 -28.52 1.82 -1.51
C ASN A 383 -27.85 1.16 -2.73
N ILE A 384 -27.84 -0.17 -2.82
CA ILE A 384 -27.32 -0.87 -4.00
C ILE A 384 -28.14 -0.53 -5.24
N LEU A 385 -29.46 -0.62 -5.16
CA LEU A 385 -30.36 -0.29 -6.28
C LEU A 385 -30.15 1.17 -6.73
N LYS A 386 -30.12 2.10 -5.77
CA LYS A 386 -29.81 3.51 -6.03
C LYS A 386 -28.45 3.68 -6.73
N SER A 387 -27.39 3.00 -6.27
CA SER A 387 -26.06 3.06 -6.88
C SER A 387 -26.03 2.58 -8.33
N TRP A 388 -26.91 1.65 -8.71
CA TRP A 388 -27.02 1.12 -10.07
C TRP A 388 -28.06 1.86 -10.92
N SER A 389 -28.75 2.86 -10.34
CA SER A 389 -29.85 3.59 -10.97
C SER A 389 -30.98 2.67 -11.43
N ILE A 390 -31.41 1.79 -10.52
CA ILE A 390 -32.53 0.85 -10.71
C ILE A 390 -33.56 1.09 -9.61
N SER A 391 -34.84 1.15 -9.96
CA SER A 391 -35.94 1.23 -8.99
C SER A 391 -36.27 -0.14 -8.40
N GLU A 392 -36.96 -0.20 -7.25
CA GLU A 392 -37.37 -1.48 -6.66
C GLU A 392 -38.37 -2.21 -7.57
N GLU A 393 -39.29 -1.47 -8.19
CA GLU A 393 -40.34 -1.97 -9.07
C GLU A 393 -39.73 -2.65 -10.30
N ALA A 394 -38.84 -1.96 -11.01
CA ALA A 394 -38.15 -2.52 -12.18
C ALA A 394 -37.27 -3.73 -11.81
N PHE A 395 -36.71 -3.73 -10.60
CA PHE A 395 -35.96 -4.87 -10.07
C PHE A 395 -36.87 -6.08 -9.86
N PHE A 396 -38.01 -5.90 -9.19
CA PHE A 396 -38.95 -6.98 -8.93
C PHE A 396 -39.59 -7.49 -10.21
N GLU A 397 -40.04 -6.62 -11.11
CA GLU A 397 -40.63 -7.00 -12.39
C GLU A 397 -39.68 -7.91 -13.18
N TYR A 398 -38.41 -7.50 -13.33
CA TYR A 398 -37.42 -8.25 -14.07
C TYR A 398 -37.14 -9.64 -13.48
N TYR A 399 -36.92 -9.72 -12.15
CA TYR A 399 -36.51 -10.98 -11.52
C TYR A 399 -37.68 -11.89 -11.18
N SER A 400 -38.85 -11.35 -10.82
CA SER A 400 -40.05 -12.16 -10.53
C SER A 400 -40.49 -12.91 -11.78
N LYS A 401 -40.53 -12.22 -12.94
CA LYS A 401 -40.85 -12.83 -14.23
C LYS A 401 -39.83 -13.88 -14.67
N ARG A 402 -38.53 -13.60 -14.55
CA ARG A 402 -37.47 -14.50 -15.06
C ARG A 402 -37.16 -15.69 -14.19
N LEU A 403 -37.42 -15.60 -12.88
CA LEU A 403 -37.08 -16.65 -11.93
C LEU A 403 -38.32 -17.28 -11.27
N ASN A 404 -39.52 -16.83 -11.64
CA ASN A 404 -40.78 -17.22 -11.00
C ASN A 404 -40.72 -17.07 -9.47
N LEU A 405 -40.35 -15.87 -8.99
CA LEU A 405 -40.15 -15.58 -7.57
C LEU A 405 -41.19 -14.61 -7.03
N ALA A 406 -41.77 -14.94 -5.89
CA ALA A 406 -42.48 -13.98 -5.06
C ALA A 406 -41.46 -13.13 -4.26
N ILE A 407 -41.00 -12.02 -4.85
CA ILE A 407 -40.16 -11.03 -4.18
C ILE A 407 -40.83 -9.66 -4.21
N ASN A 408 -41.05 -9.09 -3.03
CA ASN A 408 -41.67 -7.78 -2.85
C ASN A 408 -40.83 -6.84 -1.97
N SER A 409 -39.64 -7.27 -1.55
CA SER A 409 -38.72 -6.47 -0.75
C SER A 409 -37.27 -6.90 -0.96
N VAL A 410 -36.36 -5.93 -1.02
CA VAL A 410 -34.91 -6.19 -0.99
C VAL A 410 -34.30 -6.10 0.41
N THR A 411 -35.06 -5.67 1.43
CA THR A 411 -34.58 -5.46 2.79
C THR A 411 -35.13 -6.47 3.80
N HIS A 412 -36.25 -7.14 3.49
CA HIS A 412 -36.91 -8.05 4.41
C HIS A 412 -36.18 -9.40 4.54
N ILE A 413 -36.20 -9.98 5.74
CA ILE A 413 -35.49 -11.23 6.05
C ILE A 413 -36.02 -12.42 5.24
N ASN A 414 -37.33 -12.47 5.00
CA ASN A 414 -37.99 -13.56 4.27
C ASN A 414 -37.54 -13.65 2.80
N CYS A 415 -37.01 -12.56 2.24
CA CYS A 415 -36.54 -12.51 0.86
C CYS A 415 -35.10 -13.03 0.67
N GLN A 416 -34.41 -13.50 1.73
CA GLN A 416 -33.02 -13.96 1.63
C GLN A 416 -32.80 -15.08 0.61
N LYS A 417 -33.72 -16.05 0.53
CA LYS A 417 -33.65 -17.15 -0.44
C LYS A 417 -33.77 -16.62 -1.87
N CYS A 418 -34.75 -15.74 -2.13
CA CYS A 418 -34.95 -15.09 -3.43
C CYS A 418 -33.72 -14.25 -3.82
N LEU A 419 -33.18 -13.42 -2.91
CA LEU A 419 -31.99 -12.60 -3.17
C LEU A 419 -30.74 -13.43 -3.46
N LYS A 420 -30.60 -14.61 -2.83
CA LYS A 420 -29.51 -15.56 -3.14
C LYS A 420 -29.64 -16.12 -4.56
N GLN A 421 -30.86 -16.49 -4.97
CA GLN A 421 -31.13 -16.99 -6.33
C GLN A 421 -30.92 -15.90 -7.38
N ILE A 422 -31.43 -14.68 -7.14
CA ILE A 422 -31.21 -13.51 -8.01
C ILE A 422 -29.72 -13.25 -8.21
N LYS A 423 -28.93 -13.21 -7.13
CA LYS A 423 -27.48 -12.99 -7.22
C LYS A 423 -26.78 -14.08 -8.05
N ARG A 424 -27.16 -15.35 -7.86
CA ARG A 424 -26.61 -16.49 -8.60
C ARG A 424 -26.95 -16.40 -10.08
N TYR A 425 -28.22 -16.15 -10.40
CA TYR A 425 -28.70 -15.96 -11.76
C TYR A 425 -27.97 -14.80 -12.43
N ALA A 426 -27.95 -13.63 -11.81
CA ALA A 426 -27.29 -12.45 -12.36
C ALA A 426 -25.79 -12.69 -12.63
N ASN A 427 -25.07 -13.32 -11.70
CA ASN A 427 -23.67 -13.68 -11.91
C ASN A 427 -23.50 -14.68 -13.08
N LYS A 428 -24.40 -15.65 -13.23
CA LYS A 428 -24.39 -16.63 -14.32
C LYS A 428 -24.67 -15.97 -15.67
N GLU A 429 -25.67 -15.11 -15.75
CA GLU A 429 -26.01 -14.40 -16.99
C GLU A 429 -24.92 -13.42 -17.41
N ILE A 430 -24.35 -12.64 -16.47
CA ILE A 430 -23.19 -11.80 -16.78
C ILE A 430 -22.05 -12.66 -17.32
N ALA A 431 -21.75 -13.80 -16.69
CA ALA A 431 -20.70 -14.69 -17.18
C ALA A 431 -21.02 -15.30 -18.55
N LYS A 432 -22.30 -15.63 -18.83
CA LYS A 432 -22.76 -16.14 -20.12
C LYS A 432 -22.58 -15.09 -21.22
N MET A 433 -23.01 -13.85 -20.99
CA MET A 433 -22.84 -12.74 -21.93
C MET A 433 -21.36 -12.49 -22.24
N ILE A 434 -20.49 -12.48 -21.22
CA ILE A 434 -19.04 -12.31 -21.43
C ILE A 434 -18.45 -13.44 -22.29
N LYS A 435 -18.92 -14.69 -22.13
CA LYS A 435 -18.41 -15.84 -22.90
C LYS A 435 -18.93 -15.89 -24.33
N ASN A 436 -20.19 -15.52 -24.53
CA ASN A 436 -20.89 -15.74 -25.80
C ASN A 436 -20.85 -14.51 -26.71
N GLU A 437 -20.66 -13.31 -26.16
CA GLU A 437 -20.62 -12.08 -26.95
C GLU A 437 -19.18 -11.59 -27.12
N LYS A 438 -18.64 -11.77 -28.33
CA LYS A 438 -17.26 -11.39 -28.67
C LYS A 438 -16.94 -9.93 -28.30
N ARG A 439 -17.84 -9.00 -28.59
CA ARG A 439 -17.67 -7.57 -28.25
C ARG A 439 -17.44 -7.34 -26.74
N ILE A 440 -18.19 -8.05 -25.89
CA ILE A 440 -18.05 -7.92 -24.43
C ILE A 440 -16.78 -8.60 -23.95
N SER A 441 -16.51 -9.81 -24.43
CA SER A 441 -15.26 -10.54 -24.13
C SER A 441 -14.05 -9.68 -24.47
N ASP A 442 -14.00 -9.16 -25.69
CA ASP A 442 -12.87 -8.42 -26.22
C ASP A 442 -12.62 -7.11 -25.45
N PHE A 443 -13.70 -6.41 -25.08
CA PHE A 443 -13.61 -5.25 -24.20
C PHE A 443 -13.00 -5.61 -22.84
N ILE A 444 -13.42 -6.72 -22.24
CA ILE A 444 -13.01 -7.11 -20.88
C ILE A 444 -11.57 -7.60 -20.84
N PHE A 445 -11.19 -8.49 -21.76
CA PHE A 445 -9.89 -9.16 -21.73
C PHE A 445 -8.81 -8.37 -22.45
N TYR A 446 -9.16 -7.63 -23.50
CA TYR A 446 -8.20 -6.91 -24.36
C TYR A 446 -8.38 -5.40 -24.36
N GLY A 447 -9.53 -4.87 -23.93
CA GLY A 447 -9.82 -3.43 -23.99
C GLY A 447 -10.22 -2.95 -25.39
N ILE A 448 -10.46 -3.87 -26.32
CA ILE A 448 -10.89 -3.58 -27.70
C ILE A 448 -12.27 -2.92 -27.67
N GLY A 449 -12.47 -1.97 -28.59
CA GLY A 449 -13.66 -1.11 -28.64
C GLY A 449 -13.67 0.03 -27.64
N ASN A 450 -12.75 0.04 -26.65
CA ASN A 450 -12.57 1.17 -25.74
C ASN A 450 -11.33 1.99 -26.04
N PHE A 451 -10.24 1.35 -26.43
CA PHE A 451 -8.95 2.01 -26.65
C PHE A 451 -8.48 1.79 -28.09
N LYS A 452 -7.82 2.83 -28.63
CA LYS A 452 -7.03 2.69 -29.86
C LYS A 452 -5.73 1.95 -29.54
N GLU A 453 -5.15 1.31 -30.54
CA GLU A 453 -3.79 0.77 -30.46
C GLU A 453 -2.79 1.90 -30.13
N PRO A 454 -1.70 1.61 -29.39
CA PRO A 454 -1.29 0.31 -28.85
C PRO A 454 -1.83 0.02 -27.43
N PHE A 455 -2.94 0.67 -27.02
CA PHE A 455 -3.41 0.66 -25.63
C PHE A 455 -4.39 -0.48 -25.30
N THR A 456 -4.67 -1.35 -26.25
CA THR A 456 -5.30 -2.67 -26.03
C THR A 456 -4.23 -3.64 -25.50
N ALA A 457 -4.61 -4.78 -24.90
CA ALA A 457 -3.64 -5.73 -24.35
C ALA A 457 -3.73 -7.12 -24.98
N PRO A 458 -3.26 -7.31 -26.23
CA PRO A 458 -3.16 -8.64 -26.84
C PRO A 458 -2.13 -9.55 -26.15
N TRP A 459 -1.24 -9.02 -25.31
CA TRP A 459 -0.24 -9.78 -24.57
C TRP A 459 -0.46 -9.72 -23.06
N LEU A 460 -0.06 -10.78 -22.36
CA LEU A 460 -0.21 -10.93 -20.91
C LEU A 460 1.10 -11.42 -20.30
N PHE A 461 1.58 -10.70 -19.30
CA PHE A 461 2.63 -11.15 -18.40
C PHE A 461 2.02 -11.53 -17.05
N GLU A 462 2.06 -12.79 -16.68
CA GLU A 462 1.58 -13.26 -15.38
C GLU A 462 2.37 -14.49 -14.92
N HIS A 463 2.50 -14.66 -13.60
CA HIS A 463 3.26 -15.79 -13.03
C HIS A 463 4.71 -15.94 -13.52
N GLY A 464 5.31 -14.85 -14.02
CA GLY A 464 6.66 -14.86 -14.58
C GLY A 464 6.72 -15.31 -16.04
N GLU A 465 5.57 -15.62 -16.65
CA GLU A 465 5.44 -16.06 -18.03
C GLU A 465 4.87 -14.94 -18.89
N PHE A 466 5.36 -14.85 -20.12
CA PHE A 466 4.90 -13.92 -21.14
C PHE A 466 4.21 -14.70 -22.26
N ARG A 467 2.96 -14.38 -22.56
CA ARG A 467 2.15 -15.11 -23.54
C ARG A 467 1.11 -14.24 -24.22
N LYS A 468 0.53 -14.76 -25.30
CA LYS A 468 -0.66 -14.17 -25.92
C LYS A 468 -1.82 -14.19 -24.91
N ASN A 469 -2.48 -13.05 -24.78
CA ASN A 469 -3.61 -12.90 -23.90
C ASN A 469 -4.83 -13.65 -24.48
N HIS A 470 -5.65 -14.21 -23.61
CA HIS A 470 -6.80 -15.03 -23.98
C HIS A 470 -7.93 -14.84 -22.94
N PRO A 471 -9.19 -15.10 -23.32
CA PRO A 471 -10.29 -15.14 -22.35
C PRO A 471 -10.05 -16.33 -21.41
N MET A 472 -9.63 -16.03 -20.18
CA MET A 472 -9.33 -17.02 -19.15
C MET A 472 -10.56 -17.34 -18.28
N PRO A 473 -10.58 -18.47 -17.57
CA PRO A 473 -11.61 -18.75 -16.57
C PRO A 473 -11.73 -17.62 -15.54
N PHE A 474 -12.96 -17.16 -15.29
CA PHE A 474 -13.22 -15.99 -14.45
C PHE A 474 -14.42 -16.14 -13.53
N ALA A 475 -14.47 -15.29 -12.50
CA ALA A 475 -15.59 -15.12 -11.59
C ALA A 475 -16.13 -13.68 -11.63
N VAL A 476 -17.47 -13.57 -11.63
CA VAL A 476 -18.18 -12.29 -11.46
C VAL A 476 -18.32 -11.99 -9.98
N THR A 477 -17.72 -10.88 -9.54
CA THR A 477 -17.71 -10.45 -8.14
C THR A 477 -18.05 -8.96 -8.03
N THR A 478 -18.10 -8.45 -6.81
CA THR A 478 -18.35 -7.02 -6.54
C THR A 478 -17.16 -6.35 -5.86
N GLY A 479 -16.94 -5.08 -6.14
CA GLY A 479 -15.89 -4.29 -5.50
C GLY A 479 -16.12 -4.08 -4.00
N SER A 480 -15.03 -3.89 -3.24
CA SER A 480 -15.06 -3.62 -1.79
C SER A 480 -15.77 -2.31 -1.41
N GLY A 481 -15.93 -1.38 -2.35
CA GLY A 481 -16.68 -0.13 -2.16
C GLY A 481 -18.20 -0.30 -2.02
N ARG A 482 -18.73 -1.50 -2.30
CA ARG A 482 -20.18 -1.79 -2.24
C ARG A 482 -20.82 -1.42 -0.90
N SER A 483 -20.14 -1.66 0.23
CA SER A 483 -20.70 -1.32 1.56
C SER A 483 -20.81 0.18 1.82
N LYS A 484 -20.16 1.00 0.98
CA LYS A 484 -20.20 2.47 1.04
C LYS A 484 -21.05 3.07 -0.08
N GLY A 485 -21.91 2.28 -0.74
CA GLY A 485 -22.71 2.73 -1.88
C GLY A 485 -21.90 2.99 -3.16
N LYS A 486 -20.63 2.59 -3.22
CA LYS A 486 -19.79 2.68 -4.43
C LYS A 486 -19.76 1.33 -5.14
N CYS A 487 -20.88 0.97 -5.74
CA CYS A 487 -21.07 -0.33 -6.38
C CYS A 487 -20.30 -0.44 -7.70
N THR A 488 -19.67 -1.60 -7.90
CA THR A 488 -18.92 -1.96 -9.13
C THR A 488 -18.98 -3.47 -9.32
N ILE A 489 -19.03 -3.92 -10.58
CA ILE A 489 -18.79 -5.31 -10.94
C ILE A 489 -17.29 -5.48 -11.19
N VAL A 490 -16.73 -6.57 -10.66
CA VAL A 490 -15.31 -6.91 -10.78
C VAL A 490 -15.20 -8.32 -11.34
N ILE A 491 -14.48 -8.43 -12.45
CA ILE A 491 -14.13 -9.72 -13.05
C ILE A 491 -12.73 -10.09 -12.55
N LYS A 492 -12.60 -11.32 -12.05
CA LYS A 492 -11.34 -11.85 -11.50
C LYS A 492 -11.05 -13.22 -12.10
N PRO A 493 -9.76 -13.61 -12.22
CA PRO A 493 -9.39 -14.99 -12.52
C PRO A 493 -10.01 -15.95 -11.49
N LYS A 494 -10.27 -17.19 -11.92
CA LYS A 494 -10.74 -18.26 -11.04
C LYS A 494 -9.60 -18.99 -10.35
#